data_AF-A0A9E2D2K9-F1
#
_entry.id   AF-A0A9E2D2K9-F1
#
_cell.length_a   1.000
_cell.length_b   1.000
_cell.length_c   1.000
_cell.angle_alpha   90.00
_cell.angle_beta   90.00
_cell.angle_gamma   90.00
#
_symmetry.space_group_name_H-M   'P 1'
#
loop_
_entity.id
_entity.type
_entity.pdbx_description
1 polymer ?
#
loop_
_entity_poly.entity_id
_entity_poly.type
_entity_poly.pdbx_seq_one_letter_code
_entity_poly.pdbx_strand_id
1 'polypeptide(L)'
;MKVDLQFQVIGSEIKVDHGYALFAAVSRIQPEFHGSEDVGIAMIRGRYVGGGKLALGKNTRMTLRLPVEVLPSYINLAGKTLDLDGHAIRLGVPNTRGLTPAVALYSHFVTTKNGHLQERFTEEIQRQLATLQCRG
;
A
#
# COMPACT_ATOMS: atom_id res chain seq x y z
N MET A 1 10.85 13.98 -5.66
CA MET A 1 10.69 12.82 -6.61
C MET A 1 10.11 11.65 -5.84
N LYS A 2 9.22 10.80 -6.40
CA LYS A 2 8.70 9.62 -5.68
C LYS A 2 9.40 8.33 -6.11
N VAL A 3 9.56 7.40 -5.17
CA VAL A 3 10.15 6.06 -5.37
C VAL A 3 9.31 4.99 -4.65
N ASP A 4 9.44 3.74 -5.08
CA ASP A 4 8.89 2.59 -4.39
C ASP A 4 9.95 1.98 -3.45
N LEU A 5 9.68 2.00 -2.14
CA LEU A 5 10.45 1.33 -1.10
C LEU A 5 9.85 -0.06 -0.84
N GLN A 6 10.57 -1.11 -1.21
CA GLN A 6 10.07 -2.49 -1.19
C GLN A 6 10.75 -3.34 -0.11
N PHE A 7 10.00 -3.71 0.92
CA PHE A 7 10.46 -4.62 1.96
C PHE A 7 10.21 -6.07 1.56
N GLN A 8 11.20 -6.94 1.75
CA GLN A 8 10.94 -8.38 1.73
C GLN A 8 9.92 -8.73 2.82
N VAL A 9 8.90 -9.49 2.48
CA VAL A 9 7.93 -9.99 3.46
C VAL A 9 8.28 -11.43 3.80
N ILE A 10 8.42 -11.71 5.10
CA ILE A 10 8.74 -13.03 5.64
C ILE A 10 7.58 -13.45 6.53
N GLY A 11 6.88 -14.51 6.13
CA GLY A 11 5.70 -15.03 6.80
C GLY A 11 5.10 -16.17 6.00
N SER A 12 4.02 -16.76 6.50
CA SER A 12 3.33 -17.89 5.86
C SER A 12 2.16 -17.42 5.00
N GLU A 13 1.19 -16.76 5.62
CA GLU A 13 -0.08 -16.41 5.01
C GLU A 13 -0.67 -15.15 5.65
N ILE A 14 -1.50 -14.42 4.89
CA ILE A 14 -2.28 -13.26 5.31
C ILE A 14 -3.68 -13.34 4.72
N LYS A 15 -4.65 -12.58 5.26
CA LYS A 15 -5.98 -12.48 4.65
C LYS A 15 -5.95 -11.70 3.32
N VAL A 16 -6.92 -11.95 2.44
CA VAL A 16 -7.06 -11.25 1.15
C VAL A 16 -7.42 -9.77 1.31
N ASP A 17 -8.11 -9.41 2.39
CA ASP A 17 -8.63 -8.08 2.72
C ASP A 17 -7.80 -7.36 3.80
N HIS A 18 -6.54 -7.77 3.98
CA HIS A 18 -5.60 -7.25 4.98
C HIS A 18 -5.26 -5.75 4.88
N GLY A 19 -5.84 -5.00 3.95
CA GLY A 19 -5.43 -3.62 3.63
C GLY A 19 -5.53 -2.69 4.84
N TYR A 20 -6.62 -2.76 5.59
CA TYR A 20 -6.78 -1.96 6.81
C TYR A 20 -5.83 -2.41 7.92
N ALA A 21 -5.72 -3.72 8.17
CA ALA A 21 -4.80 -4.26 9.18
C ALA A 21 -3.34 -3.88 8.89
N LEU A 22 -2.95 -3.90 7.61
CA LEU A 22 -1.63 -3.48 7.15
C LEU A 22 -1.40 -1.99 7.37
N PHE A 23 -2.34 -1.14 6.97
CA PHE A 23 -2.28 0.29 7.23
C PHE A 23 -2.13 0.57 8.73
N ALA A 24 -3.00 -0.02 9.56
CA ALA A 24 -2.97 0.15 11.01
C ALA A 24 -1.66 -0.34 11.64
N ALA A 25 -1.13 -1.49 11.21
CA ALA A 25 0.12 -2.03 11.71
C ALA A 25 1.32 -1.12 11.38
N VAL A 26 1.38 -0.58 10.15
CA VAL A 26 2.41 0.40 9.78
C VAL A 26 2.25 1.69 10.56
N SER A 27 1.03 2.25 10.66
CA SER A 27 0.76 3.49 11.42
C SER A 27 1.13 3.39 12.89
N ARG A 28 1.04 2.21 13.51
CA ARG A 28 1.47 2.01 14.90
C ARG A 28 2.98 2.14 15.09
N ILE A 29 3.76 1.72 14.09
CA ILE A 29 5.22 1.79 14.14
C ILE A 29 5.72 3.14 13.64
N GLN A 30 5.02 3.71 12.67
CA GLN A 30 5.35 4.94 11.97
C GLN A 30 4.15 5.90 12.04
N PRO A 31 3.92 6.61 13.16
CA PRO A 31 2.75 7.45 13.36
C PRO A 31 2.54 8.52 12.28
N GLU A 32 3.61 9.08 11.72
CA GLU A 32 3.56 10.06 10.63
C GLU A 32 2.94 9.51 9.34
N PHE A 33 2.92 8.18 9.16
CA PHE A 33 2.26 7.55 8.03
C PHE A 33 0.74 7.71 8.08
N HIS A 34 0.14 7.72 9.29
CA HIS A 34 -1.32 7.76 9.45
C HIS A 34 -1.99 9.00 8.83
N GLY A 35 -1.33 10.15 8.94
CA GLY A 35 -1.82 11.42 8.40
C GLY A 35 -1.17 11.83 7.08
N SER A 36 -0.34 10.97 6.49
CA SER A 36 0.38 11.33 5.26
C SER A 36 -0.53 11.20 4.04
N GLU A 37 -0.69 12.30 3.30
CA GLU A 37 -1.33 12.27 1.99
C GLU A 37 -0.33 11.90 0.86
N ASP A 38 0.97 11.90 1.17
CA ASP A 38 2.03 11.75 0.19
C ASP A 38 2.66 10.37 0.12
N VAL A 39 2.39 9.52 1.12
CA VAL A 39 2.91 8.16 1.21
C VAL A 39 1.79 7.16 0.94
N GLY A 40 1.92 6.40 -0.15
CA GLY A 40 0.99 5.33 -0.50
C GLY A 40 1.50 3.97 -0.05
N ILE A 41 0.60 3.06 0.35
CA ILE A 41 0.89 1.66 0.63
C ILE A 41 0.19 0.76 -0.39
N ALA A 42 0.93 -0.18 -0.98
CA ALA A 42 0.36 -1.18 -1.86
C ALA A 42 -0.08 -2.42 -1.07
N MET A 43 -1.18 -3.04 -1.50
CA MET A 43 -1.59 -4.36 -1.02
C MET A 43 -0.47 -5.39 -1.25
N ILE A 44 -0.24 -6.24 -0.24
CA ILE A 44 0.73 -7.33 -0.36
C ILE A 44 0.16 -8.39 -1.31
N ARG A 45 0.93 -8.72 -2.34
CA ARG A 45 0.56 -9.75 -3.31
C ARG A 45 1.04 -11.12 -2.86
N GLY A 46 0.19 -12.14 -3.00
CA GLY A 46 0.51 -13.53 -2.68
C GLY A 46 -0.32 -14.48 -3.55
N ARG A 47 -0.08 -15.78 -3.41
CA ARG A 47 -0.86 -16.80 -4.12
C ARG A 47 -2.10 -17.12 -3.30
N TYR A 48 -3.29 -17.03 -3.92
CA TYR A 48 -4.51 -17.45 -3.24
C TYR A 48 -4.47 -18.94 -2.89
N VAL A 49 -4.82 -19.29 -1.65
CA VAL A 49 -4.78 -20.67 -1.12
C VAL A 49 -6.12 -21.13 -0.54
N GLY A 50 -7.20 -20.40 -0.82
CA GLY A 50 -8.52 -20.68 -0.24
C GLY A 50 -8.72 -20.03 1.14
N GLY A 51 -9.95 -20.11 1.66
CA GLY A 51 -10.28 -19.63 3.00
C GLY A 51 -10.06 -18.13 3.22
N GLY A 52 -10.06 -17.33 2.14
CA GLY A 52 -9.79 -15.89 2.23
C GLY A 52 -8.32 -15.56 2.51
N LYS A 53 -7.38 -16.45 2.17
CA LYS A 53 -5.95 -16.28 2.47
C LYS A 53 -5.06 -16.24 1.24
N LEU A 54 -3.96 -15.51 1.38
CA LEU A 54 -2.85 -15.40 0.45
C LEU A 54 -1.60 -16.03 1.08
N ALA A 55 -1.03 -17.05 0.44
CA ALA A 55 0.28 -17.56 0.81
C ALA A 55 1.39 -16.60 0.35
N LEU A 56 2.32 -16.33 1.26
CA LEU A 56 3.47 -15.47 1.05
C LEU A 56 4.64 -16.29 0.52
N GLY A 57 5.32 -15.77 -0.50
CA GLY A 57 6.47 -16.41 -1.11
C GLY A 57 7.76 -15.63 -0.91
N LYS A 58 8.89 -16.21 -1.35
CA LYS A 58 10.22 -15.57 -1.28
C LYS A 58 10.27 -14.19 -1.97
N ASN A 59 9.46 -14.01 -3.00
CA ASN A 59 9.38 -12.80 -3.81
C ASN A 59 8.28 -11.83 -3.36
N THR A 60 7.54 -12.14 -2.29
CA THR A 60 6.52 -11.24 -1.77
C THR A 60 7.17 -9.98 -1.19
N ARG A 61 6.58 -8.82 -1.52
CA ARG A 61 7.06 -7.51 -1.08
C ARG A 61 5.91 -6.69 -0.52
N MET A 62 6.20 -5.92 0.52
CA MET A 62 5.39 -4.79 0.96
C MET A 62 6.00 -3.55 0.32
N THR A 63 5.19 -2.74 -0.36
CA THR A 63 5.69 -1.57 -1.09
C THR A 63 5.08 -0.30 -0.51
N LEU A 64 5.94 0.65 -0.16
CA LEU A 64 5.55 2.02 0.14
C LEU A 64 6.01 2.93 -1.00
N ARG A 65 5.11 3.76 -1.52
CA ARG A 65 5.44 4.79 -2.51
C ARG A 65 5.54 6.12 -1.79
N LEU A 66 6.70 6.75 -1.83
CA LEU A 66 6.98 7.92 -1.02
C LEU A 66 7.95 8.90 -1.69
N PRO A 67 7.90 10.19 -1.33
CA PRO A 67 8.94 11.15 -1.69
C PRO A 67 10.31 10.68 -1.16
N VAL A 68 11.36 10.78 -1.98
CA VAL A 68 12.73 10.39 -1.60
C VAL A 68 13.20 11.08 -0.31
N GLU A 69 12.69 12.29 -0.07
CA GLU A 69 13.03 13.15 1.05
C GLU A 69 12.60 12.53 2.40
N VAL A 70 11.53 11.74 2.42
CA VAL A 70 11.06 11.05 3.65
C VAL A 70 11.53 9.60 3.73
N LEU A 71 12.20 9.08 2.70
CA LEU A 71 12.68 7.69 2.67
C LEU A 71 13.47 7.27 3.92
N PRO A 72 14.42 8.07 4.45
CA PRO A 72 15.22 7.66 5.60
C PRO A 72 14.37 7.32 6.83
N SER A 73 13.25 8.01 7.06
CA SER A 73 12.40 7.72 8.21
C SER A 73 11.72 6.36 8.09
N TYR A 74 11.35 5.94 6.87
CA TYR A 74 10.69 4.66 6.63
C TYR A 74 11.63 3.45 6.61
N ILE A 75 12.96 3.63 6.54
CA ILE A 75 13.92 2.52 6.64
C ILE A 75 13.79 1.80 8.00
N ASN A 76 13.33 2.50 9.04
CA ASN A 76 13.16 1.98 10.41
C ASN A 76 12.17 0.79 10.50
N LEU A 77 11.33 0.58 9.48
CA LEU A 77 10.41 -0.54 9.36
C LEU A 77 11.15 -1.87 9.09
N ALA A 78 12.39 -1.80 8.58
CA ALA A 78 13.21 -2.97 8.35
C ALA A 78 13.44 -3.74 9.66
N GLY A 79 13.27 -5.06 9.62
CA GLY A 79 13.40 -5.93 10.78
C GLY A 79 12.18 -5.96 11.70
N LYS A 80 11.21 -5.06 11.53
CA LYS A 80 9.99 -5.04 12.36
C LYS A 80 9.03 -6.17 11.99
N THR A 81 8.21 -6.56 12.96
CA THR A 81 7.10 -7.48 12.78
C THR A 81 5.80 -6.71 12.75
N LEU A 82 4.96 -6.98 11.75
CA LEU A 82 3.59 -6.48 11.65
C LEU A 82 2.64 -7.63 11.95
N ASP A 83 1.67 -7.40 12.84
CA ASP A 83 0.53 -8.29 13.03
C ASP A 83 -0.63 -7.84 12.15
N LEU A 84 -1.06 -8.72 11.24
CA LEU A 84 -2.16 -8.49 10.30
C LEU A 84 -3.37 -9.37 10.69
N ASP A 85 -4.07 -8.98 11.74
CA ASP A 85 -5.23 -9.71 12.31
C ASP A 85 -4.90 -11.15 12.71
N GLY A 86 -3.82 -11.34 13.48
CA GLY A 86 -3.31 -12.64 13.93
C GLY A 86 -2.34 -13.30 12.94
N HIS A 87 -2.05 -12.64 11.82
CA HIS A 87 -1.04 -13.10 10.85
C HIS A 87 0.23 -12.26 10.97
N ALA A 88 1.23 -12.77 11.69
CA ALA A 88 2.50 -12.09 11.86
C ALA A 88 3.37 -12.18 10.60
N ILE A 89 3.85 -11.04 10.12
CA ILE A 89 4.86 -10.94 9.06
C ILE A 89 6.05 -10.13 9.53
N ARG A 90 7.26 -10.53 9.14
CA ARG A 90 8.49 -9.77 9.38
C ARG A 90 8.93 -9.05 8.11
N LEU A 91 9.30 -7.79 8.26
CA LEU A 91 9.88 -6.99 7.19
C LEU A 91 11.39 -7.22 7.13
N GLY A 92 11.89 -7.62 5.97
CA GLY A 92 13.31 -7.76 5.69
C GLY A 92 13.96 -6.46 5.24
N VAL A 93 15.14 -6.57 4.64
CA VAL A 93 15.88 -5.42 4.12
C VAL A 93 15.09 -4.80 2.95
N PRO A 94 14.87 -3.47 2.93
CA PRO A 94 14.21 -2.81 1.84
C PRO A 94 15.15 -2.58 0.65
N ASN A 95 14.56 -2.50 -0.54
CA ASN A 95 15.23 -1.98 -1.74
C ASN A 95 14.39 -0.86 -2.35
N THR A 96 15.05 0.11 -2.97
CA THR A 96 14.38 1.19 -3.69
C THR A 96 14.19 0.82 -5.16
N ARG A 97 13.08 1.28 -5.74
CA ARG A 97 12.79 1.16 -7.17
C ARG A 97 12.22 2.45 -7.72
N GLY A 98 12.71 2.83 -8.90
CA GLY A 98 12.12 3.91 -9.68
C GLY A 98 10.70 3.54 -10.15
N LEU A 99 9.86 4.56 -10.31
CA LEU A 99 8.52 4.36 -10.84
C LEU A 99 8.59 4.00 -12.31
N THR A 100 7.90 2.93 -12.70
CA THR A 100 7.72 2.58 -14.11
C THR A 100 6.41 3.20 -14.61
N PRO A 101 6.43 4.02 -15.67
CA PRO A 101 5.20 4.55 -16.26
C PRO A 101 4.24 3.44 -16.67
N ALA A 102 2.96 3.61 -16.39
CA ALA A 102 1.90 2.73 -16.84
C ALA A 102 0.92 3.52 -17.71
N VAL A 103 0.54 2.94 -18.85
CA VAL A 103 -0.40 3.57 -19.80
C VAL A 103 -1.87 3.49 -19.33
N ALA A 104 -2.15 2.61 -18.38
CA ALA A 104 -3.47 2.43 -17.79
C ALA A 104 -3.34 2.08 -16.31
N LEU A 105 -4.29 2.58 -15.50
CA LEU A 105 -4.42 2.25 -14.09
C LEU A 105 -5.68 1.42 -13.89
N TYR A 106 -5.58 0.39 -13.05
CA TYR A 106 -6.70 -0.46 -12.69
C TYR A 106 -6.75 -0.62 -11.17
N SER A 107 -7.95 -0.49 -10.62
CA SER A 107 -8.26 -0.86 -9.24
C SER A 107 -9.60 -1.57 -9.21
N HIS A 108 -9.72 -2.58 -8.36
CA HIS A 108 -11.00 -3.26 -8.11
C HIS A 108 -12.00 -2.35 -7.38
N PHE A 109 -11.50 -1.40 -6.61
CA PHE A 109 -12.32 -0.50 -5.80
C PHE A 109 -11.62 0.86 -5.65
N VAL A 110 -12.39 1.94 -5.80
CA VAL A 110 -11.93 3.31 -5.62
C VAL A 110 -13.00 4.04 -4.81
N THR A 111 -12.57 4.80 -3.81
CA THR A 111 -13.45 5.64 -3.00
C THR A 111 -12.74 6.95 -2.68
N THR A 112 -13.51 7.99 -2.36
CA THR A 112 -13.02 9.26 -1.83
C THR A 112 -13.62 9.51 -0.45
N LYS A 113 -13.21 10.61 0.20
CA LYS A 113 -13.81 11.03 1.47
C LYS A 113 -15.29 11.35 1.23
N ASN A 114 -16.18 10.71 2.00
CA ASN A 114 -17.63 10.81 1.82
C ASN A 114 -18.13 10.28 0.45
N GLY A 115 -17.39 9.39 -0.21
CA GLY A 115 -17.77 8.78 -1.50
C GLY A 115 -18.96 7.83 -1.49
N HIS A 116 -19.79 7.83 -0.43
CA HIS A 116 -21.02 7.04 -0.35
C HIS A 116 -22.17 7.65 -1.18
N LEU A 117 -22.08 8.94 -1.54
CA LEU A 117 -23.02 9.60 -2.43
C LEU A 117 -22.49 9.58 -3.86
N GLN A 118 -23.16 8.87 -4.76
CA GLN A 118 -22.71 8.65 -6.12
C GLN A 118 -22.44 9.95 -6.89
N GLU A 119 -23.37 10.91 -6.87
CA GLU A 119 -23.22 12.19 -7.59
C GLU A 119 -21.96 12.94 -7.17
N ARG A 120 -21.74 13.07 -5.85
CA ARG A 120 -20.55 13.71 -5.29
C ARG A 120 -19.27 12.99 -5.66
N PHE A 121 -19.27 11.65 -5.62
CA PHE A 121 -18.12 10.86 -6.02
C PHE A 121 -17.79 11.09 -7.50
N THR A 122 -18.78 11.09 -8.39
CA THR A 122 -18.58 11.33 -9.82
C THR A 122 -17.97 12.70 -10.09
N GLU A 123 -18.52 13.76 -9.51
CA GLU A 123 -18.00 15.13 -9.66
C GLU A 123 -16.57 15.26 -9.12
N GLU A 124 -16.29 14.67 -7.96
CA GLU A 124 -14.98 14.71 -7.33
C GLU A 124 -13.93 13.98 -8.19
N ILE A 125 -14.23 12.78 -8.67
CA ILE A 125 -13.31 12.01 -9.52
C ILE A 125 -13.06 12.73 -10.84
N GLN A 126 -14.10 13.28 -11.49
CA GLN A 126 -13.92 14.06 -12.72
C GLN A 126 -12.99 15.25 -12.50
N ARG A 127 -13.17 16.00 -11.40
CA ARG A 127 -12.31 17.12 -11.04
C ARG A 127 -10.86 16.67 -10.84
N GLN A 128 -10.64 15.60 -10.05
CA GLN A 128 -9.30 15.08 -9.78
C GLN A 128 -8.60 14.57 -11.04
N LEU A 129 -9.31 13.83 -11.90
CA LEU A 129 -8.76 13.35 -13.18
C LEU A 129 -8.39 14.49 -14.12
N ALA A 130 -9.21 15.55 -14.18
CA ALA A 130 -8.89 16.75 -14.97
C ALA A 130 -7.63 17.46 -14.47
N THR A 131 -7.45 17.59 -13.15
CA THR A 131 -6.22 18.14 -12.54
C THR A 131 -5.00 17.30 -12.88
N LEU A 132 -5.14 15.97 -12.94
CA LEU A 132 -4.08 15.04 -13.30
C LEU A 132 -3.87 14.91 -14.82
N GLN A 133 -4.68 15.61 -15.64
CA GLN A 133 -4.68 15.51 -17.11
C GLN A 133 -4.85 14.05 -17.59
N CYS A 134 -5.61 13.26 -16.85
CA CYS A 134 -5.91 11.87 -17.15
C CYS A 134 -7.34 11.72 -17.69
N ARG A 135 -7.58 10.69 -18.50
CA ARG A 135 -8.92 10.31 -18.98
C ARG A 135 -9.35 9.05 -18.24
N GLY A 136 -10.55 9.07 -17.67
CA GLY A 136 -11.19 7.95 -16.97
C GLY A 136 -12.12 7.15 -17.86
#